data_AF-A0A2E6BW04-F1
#
_entry.id   AF-A0A2E6BW04-F1
#
_cell.length_a   1.000
_cell.length_b   1.000
_cell.length_c   1.000
_cell.angle_alpha   90.00
_cell.angle_beta   90.00
_cell.angle_gamma   90.00
#
_symmetry.space_group_name_H-M   'P 1'
#
loop_
_entity.id
_entity.type
_entity.pdbx_description
1 polymer ?
#
loop_
_entity_poly.entity_id
_entity_poly.type
_entity_poly.pdbx_seq_one_letter_code
_entity_poly.pdbx_strand_id
1 'polypeptide(L)'
;MEEGKFELWAQVRTGTPQMKVDSEGLLRPSTWPEGGSLVYLGDVTQAVLSSLGPHPPPEFIESPGFDEQRWTMSVQSNELKILIRSESYWGFGLFARCYLNRIEIIGARNDAARIAFDIIASLGRDPWVTTFPFAFRRKTELSINEHQVNWTNLIDAGKFELAENIELIADRYRKLIGKVDKIGKEHLTGVDENITMAKQALHDRNAPAVSRALSRAERFLILANPKTRSDLDEQMNESDDEEIPFVDLTESE
;
A
#
# COMPACT_ATOMS: atom_id res chain seq x y z
N MET A 1 -18.79 -4.49 6.03
CA MET A 1 -18.25 -3.15 6.34
C MET A 1 -18.81 -2.19 5.31
N GLU A 2 -19.20 -0.98 5.69
CA GLU A 2 -19.80 -0.02 4.76
C GLU A 2 -18.70 0.54 3.85
N GLU A 3 -18.89 0.39 2.53
CA GLU A 3 -17.99 0.89 1.52
C GLU A 3 -18.05 2.42 1.50
N GLY A 4 -16.91 3.07 1.70
CA GLY A 4 -16.79 4.51 1.76
C GLY A 4 -16.07 5.07 0.54
N LYS A 5 -16.35 6.34 0.23
CA LYS A 5 -15.55 7.14 -0.70
C LYS A 5 -14.75 8.17 0.08
N PHE A 6 -13.43 8.15 -0.07
CA PHE A 6 -12.50 9.06 0.58
C PHE A 6 -11.76 9.88 -0.45
N GLU A 7 -11.69 11.20 -0.24
CA GLU A 7 -11.08 12.12 -1.20
C GLU A 7 -9.89 12.84 -0.58
N LEU A 8 -8.75 12.72 -1.25
CA LEU A 8 -7.50 13.32 -0.83
C LEU A 8 -6.88 14.10 -1.98
N TRP A 9 -6.16 15.17 -1.65
CA TRP A 9 -5.49 16.02 -2.62
C TRP A 9 -4.02 16.19 -2.26
N ALA A 10 -3.17 16.21 -3.28
CA ALA A 10 -1.74 16.44 -3.10
C ALA A 10 -1.13 17.17 -4.30
N GLN A 11 -0.22 18.11 -4.03
CA GLN A 11 0.56 18.75 -5.08
C GLN A 11 1.65 17.80 -5.60
N VAL A 12 1.76 17.65 -6.92
CA VAL A 12 2.89 16.97 -7.57
C VAL A 12 4.16 17.82 -7.42
N ARG A 13 5.28 17.26 -6.95
CA ARG A 13 6.55 18.00 -6.85
C ARG A 13 7.55 17.65 -7.94
N THR A 14 7.50 16.41 -8.43
CA THR A 14 8.32 15.92 -9.54
C THR A 14 7.41 15.24 -10.56
N GLY A 15 7.65 15.44 -11.85
CA GLY A 15 6.87 14.77 -12.91
C GLY A 15 7.31 13.32 -13.16
N THR A 16 8.45 12.91 -12.60
CA THR A 16 8.92 11.53 -12.67
C THR A 16 8.05 10.60 -11.80
N PRO A 17 7.87 9.33 -12.19
CA PRO A 17 8.50 8.67 -13.33
C PRO A 17 7.81 9.01 -14.66
N GLN A 18 8.61 8.99 -15.70
CA GLN A 18 8.16 9.00 -17.09
C GLN A 18 7.77 7.57 -17.49
N MET A 19 6.57 7.39 -18.03
CA MET A 19 6.00 6.09 -18.40
C MET A 19 5.33 6.17 -19.78
N LYS A 20 4.72 5.07 -20.23
CA LYS A 20 3.95 5.01 -21.47
C LYS A 20 2.51 4.57 -21.21
N VAL A 21 1.61 4.99 -22.09
CA VAL A 21 0.26 4.42 -22.22
C VAL A 21 0.18 3.68 -23.54
N ASP A 22 -0.14 2.39 -23.49
CA ASP A 22 -0.30 1.57 -24.69
C ASP A 22 -1.62 1.86 -25.43
N SER A 23 -1.87 1.15 -26.53
CA SER A 23 -3.09 1.32 -27.34
C SER A 23 -4.38 0.89 -26.62
N GLU A 24 -4.27 0.08 -25.57
CA GLU A 24 -5.39 -0.36 -24.75
C GLU A 24 -5.66 0.59 -23.57
N GLY A 25 -4.87 1.66 -23.42
CA GLY A 25 -5.00 2.59 -22.31
C GLY A 25 -4.34 2.10 -21.04
N LEU A 26 -3.47 1.08 -21.08
CA LEU A 26 -2.81 0.55 -19.90
C LEU A 26 -1.46 1.25 -19.66
N LEU A 27 -1.14 1.45 -18.38
CA LEU A 27 0.15 1.97 -17.96
C LEU A 27 1.26 0.94 -18.22
N ARG A 28 2.29 1.37 -18.95
CA ARG A 28 3.48 0.57 -19.25
C ARG A 28 4.78 1.26 -18.82
N PRO A 29 5.85 0.50 -18.54
CA PRO A 29 7.18 1.06 -18.35
C PRO A 29 7.63 1.89 -19.56
N SER A 30 8.48 2.88 -19.34
CA SER A 30 9.02 3.73 -20.43
C SER A 30 9.74 2.94 -21.53
N THR A 31 10.31 1.79 -21.20
CA THR A 31 11.01 0.87 -22.12
C THR A 31 10.08 -0.02 -22.93
N TRP A 32 8.75 0.12 -22.82
CA TRP A 32 7.79 -0.70 -23.56
C TRP A 32 8.04 -0.65 -25.08
N PRO A 33 8.18 -1.82 -25.75
CA PRO A 33 8.69 -1.89 -27.13
C PRO A 33 7.66 -1.48 -28.19
N GLU A 34 6.36 -1.70 -27.94
CA GLU A 34 5.29 -1.43 -28.91
C GLU A 34 4.94 0.07 -29.05
N GLY A 35 5.78 0.95 -28.50
CA GLY A 35 5.50 2.38 -28.45
C GLY A 35 4.43 2.71 -27.41
N GLY A 36 3.75 3.83 -27.60
CA GLY A 36 2.75 4.35 -26.66
C GLY A 36 2.87 5.85 -26.48
N SER A 37 1.80 6.46 -26.01
CA SER A 37 1.81 7.89 -25.66
C SER A 37 2.59 8.10 -24.37
N LEU A 38 3.28 9.24 -24.29
CA LEU A 38 4.10 9.59 -23.15
C LEU A 38 3.24 10.08 -21.98
N VAL A 39 3.54 9.62 -20.76
CA VAL A 39 2.86 10.09 -19.55
C VAL A 39 3.85 10.38 -18.42
N TYR A 40 3.64 11.49 -17.73
CA TYR A 40 4.33 11.82 -16.49
C TYR A 40 3.40 11.53 -15.30
N LEU A 41 3.74 10.51 -14.51
CA LEU A 41 2.91 10.10 -13.37
C LEU A 41 3.08 11.05 -12.18
N GLY A 42 4.30 11.50 -11.97
CA GLY A 42 4.69 12.27 -10.80
C GLY A 42 4.80 11.48 -9.49
N ASP A 43 5.39 12.12 -8.48
CA ASP A 43 5.71 11.51 -7.18
C ASP A 43 4.48 11.03 -6.42
N VAL A 44 3.37 11.78 -6.50
CA VAL A 44 2.13 11.42 -5.82
C VAL A 44 1.55 10.12 -6.36
N THR A 45 1.40 10.01 -7.68
CA THR A 45 0.87 8.79 -8.31
C THR A 45 1.79 7.60 -8.05
N GLN A 46 3.11 7.81 -8.15
CA GLN A 46 4.08 6.77 -7.85
C GLN A 46 3.93 6.25 -6.40
N ALA A 47 3.73 7.16 -5.44
CA ALA A 47 3.47 6.80 -4.04
C ALA A 47 2.16 6.04 -3.85
N VAL A 48 1.11 6.37 -4.61
CA VAL A 48 -0.16 5.63 -4.57
C VAL A 48 0.03 4.21 -5.10
N LEU A 49 0.64 4.05 -6.28
CA LEU A 49 0.86 2.74 -6.90
C LEU A 49 1.76 1.83 -6.04
N SER A 50 2.82 2.39 -5.45
CA SER A 50 3.70 1.61 -4.55
C SER A 50 2.97 1.14 -3.29
N SER A 51 2.00 1.91 -2.80
CA SER A 51 1.21 1.58 -1.59
C SER A 51 0.21 0.46 -1.82
N LEU A 52 -0.24 0.24 -3.06
CA LEU A 52 -1.21 -0.80 -3.41
C LEU A 52 -0.63 -2.23 -3.43
N GLY A 53 0.70 -2.36 -3.46
CA GLY A 53 1.36 -3.66 -3.62
C GLY A 53 1.16 -4.25 -5.02
N PRO A 54 1.11 -5.58 -5.17
CA PRO A 54 0.82 -6.22 -6.45
C PRO A 54 -0.60 -5.88 -6.93
N HIS A 55 -0.72 -5.28 -8.12
CA HIS A 55 -1.98 -4.93 -8.73
C HIS A 55 -1.89 -5.12 -10.27
N PRO A 56 -3.02 -5.33 -10.98
CA PRO A 56 -3.03 -5.28 -12.44
C PRO A 56 -2.56 -3.91 -12.96
N PRO A 57 -2.09 -3.80 -14.22
CA PRO A 57 -1.69 -2.53 -14.79
C PRO A 57 -2.80 -1.47 -14.65
N PRO A 58 -2.50 -0.27 -14.13
CA PRO A 58 -3.46 0.82 -14.08
C PRO A 58 -3.98 1.19 -15.47
N GLU A 59 -5.25 1.56 -15.54
CA GLU A 59 -5.95 1.91 -16.78
C GLU A 59 -6.22 3.42 -16.83
N PHE A 60 -5.93 4.04 -17.96
CA PHE A 60 -6.23 5.44 -18.23
C PHE A 60 -7.67 5.57 -18.73
N ILE A 61 -8.51 6.23 -17.92
CA ILE A 61 -9.87 6.64 -18.33
C ILE A 61 -9.77 7.85 -19.27
N GLU A 62 -8.84 8.76 -18.97
CA GLU A 62 -8.49 9.89 -19.83
C GLU A 62 -6.99 9.87 -20.05
N SER A 63 -6.57 9.47 -21.25
CA SER A 63 -5.17 9.44 -21.66
C SER A 63 -4.59 10.86 -21.78
N PRO A 64 -3.26 11.01 -21.59
CA PRO A 64 -2.60 12.29 -21.81
C PRO A 64 -2.76 12.79 -23.25
N GLY A 65 -2.96 14.10 -23.39
CA GLY A 65 -2.94 14.80 -24.68
C GLY A 65 -1.59 15.48 -24.91
N PHE A 66 -1.62 16.74 -25.37
CA PHE A 66 -0.41 17.57 -25.47
C PHE A 66 0.25 17.83 -24.10
N ASP A 67 -0.57 17.90 -23.05
CA ASP A 67 -0.10 18.00 -21.67
C ASP A 67 -0.01 16.61 -21.05
N GLU A 68 1.19 16.03 -21.07
CA GLU A 68 1.50 14.66 -20.65
C GLU A 68 1.35 14.41 -19.13
N GLN A 69 1.10 15.48 -18.37
CA GLN A 69 0.82 15.45 -16.93
C GLN A 69 -0.68 15.64 -16.63
N ARG A 70 -1.54 15.83 -17.64
CA ARG A 70 -3.01 15.83 -17.48
C ARG A 70 -3.61 14.52 -17.93
N TRP A 71 -4.21 13.79 -17.00
CA TRP A 71 -4.77 12.48 -17.26
C TRP A 71 -5.65 12.05 -16.07
N THR A 72 -6.48 11.04 -16.31
CA THR A 72 -7.27 10.35 -15.29
C THR A 72 -7.01 8.86 -15.38
N MET A 73 -6.60 8.24 -14.27
CA MET A 73 -6.21 6.84 -14.20
C MET A 73 -6.97 6.14 -13.08
N SER A 74 -7.40 4.91 -13.34
CA SER A 74 -8.01 4.00 -12.38
C SER A 74 -7.08 2.84 -12.11
N VAL A 75 -7.00 2.44 -10.85
CA VAL A 75 -6.30 1.22 -10.43
C VAL A 75 -7.18 0.50 -9.41
N GLN A 76 -7.23 -0.82 -9.51
CA GLN A 76 -7.96 -1.67 -8.58
C GLN A 76 -7.00 -2.68 -7.98
N SER A 77 -7.06 -2.86 -6.66
CA SER A 77 -6.36 -3.90 -5.93
C SER A 77 -7.34 -4.50 -4.92
N ASN A 78 -7.67 -5.79 -5.09
CA ASN A 78 -8.69 -6.48 -4.31
C ASN A 78 -10.04 -5.72 -4.33
N GLU A 79 -10.56 -5.38 -3.15
CA GLU A 79 -11.80 -4.62 -2.95
C GLU A 79 -11.59 -3.10 -3.02
N LEU A 80 -10.36 -2.63 -3.16
CA LEU A 80 -10.03 -1.21 -3.15
C LEU A 80 -9.85 -0.68 -4.57
N LYS A 81 -10.62 0.35 -4.92
CA LYS A 81 -10.52 1.07 -6.19
C LYS A 81 -10.00 2.47 -5.94
N ILE A 82 -8.97 2.88 -6.66
CA ILE A 82 -8.44 4.25 -6.61
C ILE A 82 -8.60 4.90 -7.97
N LEU A 83 -9.21 6.08 -7.97
CA LEU A 83 -9.23 6.99 -9.11
C LEU A 83 -8.26 8.14 -8.83
N ILE A 84 -7.30 8.33 -9.72
CA ILE A 84 -6.30 9.40 -9.64
C ILE A 84 -6.51 10.32 -10.83
N ARG A 85 -6.73 11.60 -10.56
CA ARG A 85 -6.86 12.64 -11.60
C ARG A 85 -5.77 13.67 -11.41
N SER A 86 -4.92 13.82 -12.43
CA SER A 86 -3.84 14.80 -12.45
C SER A 86 -4.25 16.01 -13.28
N GLU A 87 -4.21 17.19 -12.67
CA GLU A 87 -4.60 18.44 -13.33
C GLU A 87 -3.68 19.60 -12.96
N SER A 88 -3.51 20.52 -13.91
CA SER A 88 -2.91 21.82 -13.61
C SER A 88 -3.85 22.65 -12.73
N TYR A 89 -3.31 23.27 -11.68
CA TYR A 89 -4.05 24.16 -10.80
C TYR A 89 -3.51 25.59 -10.77
N TRP A 90 -2.31 25.84 -11.28
CA TRP A 90 -1.73 27.18 -11.43
C TRP A 90 -0.57 27.19 -12.40
N GLY A 91 -0.28 28.36 -12.98
CA GLY A 91 0.74 28.49 -14.01
C GLY A 91 0.36 27.68 -15.26
N PHE A 92 0.94 27.99 -16.41
CA PHE A 92 0.58 27.33 -17.68
C PHE A 92 1.02 25.85 -17.77
N GLY A 93 1.18 25.12 -16.66
CA GLY A 93 1.61 23.72 -16.66
C GLY A 93 3.09 23.50 -16.95
N LEU A 94 3.92 24.53 -16.85
CA LEU A 94 5.34 24.44 -17.27
C LEU A 94 6.24 23.67 -16.30
N PHE A 95 5.78 23.40 -15.09
CA PHE A 95 6.54 22.68 -14.06
C PHE A 95 5.66 21.65 -13.37
N ALA A 96 6.21 20.54 -12.88
CA ALA A 96 5.45 19.54 -12.13
C ALA A 96 4.69 20.13 -10.93
N ARG A 97 5.27 21.15 -10.28
CA ARG A 97 4.63 21.88 -9.17
C ARG A 97 3.34 22.62 -9.56
N CYS A 98 3.08 22.82 -10.85
CA CYS A 98 1.84 23.39 -11.36
C CYS A 98 0.65 22.42 -11.28
N TYR A 99 0.90 21.16 -10.95
CA TYR A 99 -0.09 20.09 -10.96
C TYR A 99 -0.44 19.61 -9.57
N LEU A 100 -1.65 19.11 -9.45
CA LEU A 100 -2.14 18.39 -8.29
C LEU A 100 -2.77 17.09 -8.73
N ASN A 101 -2.81 16.15 -7.82
CA ASN A 101 -3.55 14.92 -7.97
C ASN A 101 -4.72 14.92 -7.00
N ARG A 102 -5.91 14.65 -7.53
CA ARG A 102 -7.07 14.22 -6.77
C ARG A 102 -7.03 12.71 -6.67
N ILE A 103 -7.08 12.18 -5.47
CA ILE A 103 -7.03 10.74 -5.17
C ILE A 103 -8.37 10.40 -4.53
N GLU A 104 -9.22 9.68 -5.26
CA GLU A 104 -10.45 9.12 -4.72
C GLU A 104 -10.22 7.65 -4.40
N ILE A 105 -10.35 7.27 -3.13
CA ILE A 105 -10.22 5.90 -2.65
C ILE A 105 -11.63 5.39 -2.34
N ILE A 106 -12.00 4.28 -2.96
CA ILE A 106 -13.29 3.62 -2.80
C ILE A 106 -13.02 2.24 -2.19
N GLY A 107 -13.60 1.98 -1.02
CA GLY A 107 -13.38 0.73 -0.28
C GLY A 107 -13.68 0.87 1.20
N ALA A 108 -13.26 -0.12 2.00
CA ALA A 108 -13.40 -0.06 3.44
C ALA A 108 -12.49 1.04 4.04
N ARG A 109 -12.95 1.65 5.14
CA ARG A 109 -12.21 2.73 5.81
C ARG A 109 -10.81 2.30 6.25
N ASN A 110 -10.66 1.06 6.72
CA ASN A 110 -9.38 0.52 7.17
C ASN A 110 -8.37 0.43 6.02
N ASP A 111 -8.81 -0.09 4.87
CA ASP A 111 -7.95 -0.18 3.68
C ASP A 111 -7.56 1.22 3.17
N ALA A 112 -8.51 2.16 3.14
CA ALA A 112 -8.23 3.54 2.77
C ALA A 112 -7.26 4.23 3.74
N ALA A 113 -7.40 3.97 5.05
CA ALA A 113 -6.55 4.50 6.09
C ALA A 113 -5.12 3.96 5.99
N ARG A 114 -4.97 2.66 5.75
CA ARG A 114 -3.68 2.02 5.50
C ARG A 114 -2.99 2.59 4.26
N ILE A 115 -3.71 2.70 3.14
CA ILE A 115 -3.17 3.28 1.90
C ILE A 115 -2.74 4.74 2.13
N ALA A 116 -3.54 5.56 2.82
CA ALA A 116 -3.16 6.94 3.13
C ALA A 116 -1.89 7.04 3.99
N PHE A 117 -1.74 6.13 4.97
CA PHE A 117 -0.55 6.02 5.80
C PHE A 117 0.71 5.65 4.98
N ASP A 118 0.57 4.72 4.03
CA ASP A 118 1.68 4.32 3.16
C ASP A 118 2.06 5.40 2.14
N ILE A 119 1.08 6.12 1.60
CA ILE A 119 1.33 7.24 0.69
C ILE A 119 2.16 8.33 1.39
N ILE A 120 1.78 8.74 2.61
CA ILE A 120 2.53 9.79 3.31
C ILE A 120 3.96 9.36 3.66
N ALA A 121 4.14 8.08 3.99
CA ALA A 121 5.44 7.50 4.23
C ALA A 121 6.32 7.50 2.97
N SER A 122 5.75 7.08 1.83
CA SER A 122 6.44 7.07 0.54
C SER A 122 6.78 8.48 0.05
N LEU A 123 5.94 9.47 0.34
CA LEU A 123 6.18 10.87 -0.04
C LEU A 123 7.25 11.55 0.82
N GLY A 124 7.40 11.15 2.09
CA GLY A 124 8.34 11.77 3.04
C GLY A 124 8.06 13.25 3.34
N ARG A 125 6.84 13.72 3.05
CA ARG A 125 6.40 15.11 3.21
C ARG A 125 4.90 15.19 3.40
N ASP A 126 4.43 16.33 3.90
CA ASP A 126 3.01 16.62 4.03
C ASP A 126 2.37 16.91 2.66
N PRO A 127 1.37 16.12 2.20
CA PRO A 127 0.78 16.27 0.88
C PRO A 127 -0.01 17.58 0.68
N TRP A 128 -0.56 18.14 1.77
CA TRP A 128 -1.32 19.39 1.78
C TRP A 128 -0.44 20.66 1.72
N VAL A 129 0.88 20.54 1.82
CA VAL A 129 1.80 21.68 1.72
C VAL A 129 2.10 21.97 0.25
N THR A 130 1.54 23.08 -0.24
CA THR A 130 1.58 23.45 -1.67
C THR A 130 2.40 24.71 -1.95
N THR A 131 2.93 24.81 -3.18
CA THR A 131 3.72 25.99 -3.61
C THR A 131 2.85 27.25 -3.75
N PHE A 132 1.58 27.11 -4.15
CA PHE A 132 0.65 28.22 -4.32
C PHE A 132 -0.70 27.95 -3.63
N PRO A 133 -0.82 28.22 -2.31
CA PRO A 133 -2.00 27.85 -1.52
C PRO A 133 -3.31 28.50 -1.99
N PHE A 134 -3.25 29.73 -2.52
CA PHE A 134 -4.44 30.44 -3.01
C PHE A 134 -5.07 29.73 -4.22
N ALA A 135 -4.25 29.38 -5.21
CA ALA A 135 -4.72 28.65 -6.39
C ALA A 135 -5.19 27.23 -6.03
N PHE A 136 -4.50 26.58 -5.08
CA PHE A 136 -4.89 25.27 -4.58
C PHE A 136 -6.28 25.29 -3.93
N ARG A 137 -6.54 26.27 -3.06
CA ARG A 137 -7.86 26.50 -2.47
C ARG A 137 -8.92 26.77 -3.53
N ARG A 138 -8.63 27.61 -4.53
CA ARG A 138 -9.57 27.92 -5.60
C ARG A 138 -9.93 26.68 -6.44
N LYS A 139 -8.97 25.77 -6.65
CA LYS A 139 -9.16 24.57 -7.47
C LYS A 139 -9.87 23.44 -6.71
N THR A 140 -9.57 23.28 -5.42
CA THR A 140 -10.11 22.20 -4.58
C THR A 140 -11.35 22.60 -3.79
N GLU A 141 -11.63 23.91 -3.72
CA GLU A 141 -12.71 24.51 -2.90
C GLU A 141 -12.57 24.27 -1.39
N LEU A 142 -11.42 23.74 -0.95
CA LEU A 142 -11.10 23.43 0.43
C LEU A 142 -9.90 24.27 0.90
N SER A 143 -9.92 24.64 2.17
CA SER A 143 -8.79 25.26 2.86
C SER A 143 -7.66 24.26 3.10
N ILE A 144 -6.44 24.77 3.31
CA ILE A 144 -5.28 23.92 3.65
C ILE A 144 -5.52 23.12 4.94
N ASN A 145 -6.26 23.70 5.91
CA ASN A 145 -6.59 23.02 7.15
C ASN A 145 -7.56 21.86 6.91
N GLU A 146 -8.56 22.01 6.03
CA GLU A 146 -9.46 20.91 5.67
C GLU A 146 -8.72 19.77 4.97
N HIS A 147 -7.79 20.10 4.07
CA HIS A 147 -6.91 19.09 3.46
C HIS A 147 -6.08 18.35 4.49
N GLN A 148 -5.47 19.09 5.43
CA GLN A 148 -4.73 18.49 6.54
C GLN A 148 -5.61 17.55 7.35
N VAL A 149 -6.80 18.00 7.76
CA VAL A 149 -7.75 17.18 8.53
C VAL A 149 -8.15 15.91 7.75
N ASN A 150 -8.45 16.01 6.46
CA ASN A 150 -8.84 14.86 5.63
C ASN A 150 -7.73 13.80 5.59
N TRP A 151 -6.48 14.23 5.39
CA TRP A 151 -5.33 13.33 5.43
C TRP A 151 -5.10 12.76 6.83
N THR A 152 -5.01 13.61 7.85
CA THR A 152 -4.69 13.21 9.22
C THR A 152 -5.73 12.24 9.78
N ASN A 153 -7.02 12.43 9.49
CA ASN A 153 -8.08 11.51 9.92
C ASN A 153 -7.89 10.07 9.41
N LEU A 154 -7.40 9.88 8.19
CA LEU A 154 -7.11 8.55 7.64
C LEU A 154 -5.78 8.01 8.15
N ILE A 155 -4.74 8.86 8.21
CA ILE A 155 -3.41 8.48 8.69
C ILE A 155 -3.48 8.01 10.15
N ASP A 156 -4.20 8.74 11.00
CA ASP A 156 -4.34 8.38 12.41
C ASP A 156 -5.14 7.10 12.60
N ALA A 157 -6.17 6.88 11.78
CA ALA A 157 -6.91 5.61 11.78
C ALA A 157 -6.02 4.43 11.39
N GLY A 158 -5.21 4.56 10.33
CA GLY A 158 -4.29 3.50 9.87
C GLY A 158 -3.19 3.23 10.88
N LYS A 159 -2.65 4.29 11.50
CA LYS A 159 -1.67 4.18 12.59
C LYS A 159 -2.25 3.45 13.80
N PHE A 160 -3.49 3.78 14.17
CA PHE A 160 -4.19 3.15 15.28
C PHE A 160 -4.42 1.66 15.02
N GLU A 161 -4.91 1.29 13.83
CA GLU A 161 -5.10 -0.11 13.44
C GLU A 161 -3.81 -0.93 13.50
N LEU A 162 -2.71 -0.39 12.96
CA LEU A 162 -1.40 -1.04 13.04
C LEU A 162 -0.92 -1.19 14.49
N ALA A 163 -1.17 -0.19 15.34
CA ALA A 163 -0.85 -0.26 16.76
C ALA A 163 -1.69 -1.33 17.49
N GLU A 164 -2.98 -1.44 17.19
CA GLU A 164 -3.84 -2.50 17.72
C GLU A 164 -3.38 -3.89 17.29
N ASN A 165 -2.99 -4.06 16.03
CA ASN A 165 -2.47 -5.33 15.53
C ASN A 165 -1.16 -5.73 16.24
N ILE A 166 -0.26 -4.77 16.52
CA ILE A 166 0.93 -5.01 17.34
C ILE A 166 0.52 -5.45 18.76
N GLU A 167 -0.44 -4.77 19.36
CA GLU A 167 -0.89 -5.07 20.73
C GLU A 167 -1.57 -6.44 20.82
N LEU A 168 -2.35 -6.85 19.82
CA LEU A 168 -2.96 -8.18 19.75
C LEU A 168 -1.91 -9.29 19.77
N ILE A 169 -0.86 -9.16 18.96
CA ILE A 169 0.26 -10.12 18.93
C ILE A 169 1.03 -10.08 20.25
N ALA A 170 1.25 -8.90 20.83
CA ALA A 170 1.90 -8.75 22.13
C ALA A 170 1.10 -9.37 23.29
N ASP A 171 -0.23 -9.31 23.26
CA ASP A 171 -1.08 -9.95 24.24
C ASP A 171 -1.04 -11.48 24.13
N ARG A 172 -1.09 -12.02 22.90
CA ARG A 172 -0.89 -13.45 22.65
C ARG A 172 0.47 -13.93 23.16
N TYR A 173 1.53 -13.15 22.91
CA TYR A 173 2.86 -13.40 23.44
C TYR A 173 2.87 -13.49 24.98
N ARG A 174 2.34 -12.48 25.67
CA ARG A 174 2.26 -12.47 27.15
C ARG A 174 1.53 -13.67 27.72
N LYS A 175 0.46 -14.12 27.06
CA LYS A 175 -0.34 -15.29 27.49
C LYS A 175 0.44 -16.60 27.44
N LEU A 176 1.46 -16.71 26.59
CA LEU A 176 2.30 -17.91 26.42
C LEU A 176 3.55 -17.91 27.31
N ILE A 177 3.99 -16.74 27.80
CA ILE A 177 5.14 -16.66 28.71
C ILE A 177 4.94 -17.59 29.91
N GLY A 178 5.94 -18.42 30.20
CA GLY A 178 5.93 -19.37 31.32
C GLY A 178 5.10 -20.63 31.11
N LYS A 179 4.40 -20.78 29.97
CA LYS A 179 3.56 -21.95 29.64
C LYS A 179 4.12 -22.83 28.52
N VAL A 180 5.31 -22.50 28.01
CA VAL A 180 5.94 -23.18 26.87
C VAL A 180 7.16 -24.01 27.29
N ASP A 181 7.49 -25.01 26.49
CA ASP A 181 8.65 -25.88 26.66
C ASP A 181 9.95 -25.17 26.24
N LYS A 182 11.09 -25.89 26.28
CA LYS A 182 12.40 -25.29 25.94
C LYS A 182 12.44 -24.77 24.50
N ILE A 183 11.92 -25.53 23.55
CA ILE A 183 11.85 -25.15 22.13
C ILE A 183 10.95 -23.91 21.97
N GLY A 184 9.79 -23.90 22.64
CA GLY A 184 8.89 -22.76 22.58
C GLY A 184 9.49 -21.47 23.15
N LYS A 185 10.34 -21.57 24.19
CA LYS A 185 11.08 -20.41 24.72
C LYS A 185 12.03 -19.79 23.70
N GLU A 186 12.68 -20.60 22.86
CA GLU A 186 13.57 -20.10 21.81
C GLU A 186 12.78 -19.30 20.76
N HIS A 187 11.59 -19.78 20.36
CA HIS A 187 10.70 -19.06 19.46
C HIS A 187 10.10 -17.79 20.08
N LEU A 188 9.79 -17.79 21.38
CA LEU A 188 9.30 -16.58 22.07
C LEU A 188 10.28 -15.40 21.97
N THR A 189 11.60 -15.65 21.96
CA THR A 189 12.59 -14.59 21.69
C THR A 189 12.37 -13.95 20.33
N GLY A 190 12.14 -14.76 19.28
CA GLY A 190 11.84 -14.27 17.94
C GLY A 190 10.52 -13.49 17.85
N VAL A 191 9.53 -13.81 18.68
CA VAL A 191 8.30 -13.01 18.79
C VAL A 191 8.60 -11.62 19.34
N ASP A 192 9.32 -11.52 20.47
CA ASP A 192 9.62 -10.26 21.14
C ASP A 192 10.46 -9.31 20.26
N GLU A 193 11.47 -9.87 19.58
CA GLU A 193 12.29 -9.14 18.62
C GLU A 193 11.43 -8.55 17.48
N ASN A 194 10.51 -9.33 16.92
CA ASN A 194 9.67 -8.85 15.82
C ASN A 194 8.58 -7.88 16.28
N ILE A 195 8.05 -8.00 17.51
CA ILE A 195 7.18 -6.97 18.11
C ILE A 195 7.95 -5.65 18.24
N THR A 196 9.21 -5.70 18.68
CA THR A 196 10.07 -4.52 18.79
C THR A 196 10.33 -3.89 17.42
N MET A 197 10.67 -4.70 16.41
CA MET A 197 10.82 -4.22 15.02
C MET A 197 9.53 -3.59 14.49
N ALA A 198 8.36 -4.17 14.79
CA ALA A 198 7.07 -3.63 14.36
C ALA A 198 6.80 -2.26 14.99
N LYS A 199 7.10 -2.08 16.28
CA LYS A 199 6.96 -0.78 16.95
C LYS A 199 7.88 0.29 16.35
N GLN A 200 9.14 -0.07 16.06
CA GLN A 200 10.08 0.84 15.42
C GLN A 200 9.61 1.22 14.00
N ALA A 201 9.19 0.23 13.20
CA ALA A 201 8.65 0.48 11.87
C ALA A 201 7.40 1.38 11.89
N LEU A 202 6.52 1.23 12.88
CA LEU A 202 5.34 2.08 13.04
C LEU A 202 5.73 3.53 13.34
N HIS A 203 6.75 3.73 14.19
CA HIS A 203 7.32 5.05 14.46
C HIS A 203 7.88 5.70 13.18
N ASP A 204 8.58 4.91 12.37
CA ASP A 204 9.20 5.34 11.11
C ASP A 204 8.19 5.41 9.94
N ARG A 205 6.89 5.28 10.23
CA ARG A 205 5.77 5.30 9.27
C ARG A 205 5.85 4.23 8.17
N ASN A 206 6.44 3.08 8.43
CA ASN A 206 6.60 2.03 7.43
C ASN A 206 5.62 0.86 7.65
N ALA A 207 4.37 0.98 7.20
CA ALA A 207 3.37 -0.09 7.41
C ALA A 207 3.73 -1.44 6.76
N PRO A 208 4.39 -1.50 5.57
CA PRO A 208 4.85 -2.76 5.03
C PRO A 208 5.86 -3.45 5.95
N ALA A 209 6.77 -2.72 6.60
CA ALA A 209 7.69 -3.28 7.58
C ALA A 209 6.98 -3.73 8.86
N VAL A 210 5.97 -2.98 9.34
CA VAL A 210 5.09 -3.42 10.45
C VAL A 210 4.44 -4.75 10.11
N SER A 211 3.78 -4.83 8.96
CA SER A 211 3.06 -6.03 8.51
C SER A 211 3.99 -7.24 8.41
N ARG A 212 5.17 -7.08 7.80
CA ARG A 212 6.17 -8.16 7.70
C ARG A 212 6.67 -8.61 9.06
N ALA A 213 6.94 -7.69 9.98
CA ALA A 213 7.36 -8.02 11.33
C ALA A 213 6.26 -8.78 12.08
N LEU A 214 5.00 -8.37 11.96
CA LEU A 214 3.87 -9.07 12.57
C LEU A 214 3.66 -10.47 12.00
N SER A 215 3.75 -10.67 10.68
CA SER A 215 3.68 -12.01 10.09
C SER A 215 4.77 -12.95 10.61
N ARG A 216 5.99 -12.43 10.81
CA ARG A 216 7.10 -13.20 11.42
C ARG A 216 6.83 -13.48 12.91
N ALA A 217 6.35 -12.50 13.66
CA ALA A 217 5.99 -12.67 15.06
C ALA A 217 4.88 -13.72 15.23
N GLU A 218 3.87 -13.70 14.37
CA GLU A 218 2.77 -14.68 14.38
C GLU A 218 3.28 -16.09 14.06
N ARG A 219 4.16 -16.24 13.06
CA ARG A 219 4.82 -17.52 12.79
C ARG A 219 5.56 -18.05 14.03
N PHE A 220 6.31 -17.20 14.72
CA PHE A 220 7.02 -17.60 15.93
C PHE A 220 6.06 -17.92 17.09
N LEU A 221 4.93 -17.24 17.21
CA LEU A 221 3.90 -17.58 18.21
C LEU A 221 3.32 -18.97 17.99
N ILE A 222 3.05 -19.33 16.73
CA ILE A 222 2.54 -20.66 16.35
C ILE A 222 3.55 -21.74 16.75
N LEU A 223 4.83 -21.55 16.41
CA LEU A 223 5.91 -22.48 16.75
C LEU A 223 6.22 -22.52 18.26
N ALA A 224 5.96 -21.42 18.97
CA ALA A 224 6.18 -21.34 20.41
C ALA A 224 5.15 -22.15 21.22
N ASN A 225 3.92 -22.29 20.73
CA ASN A 225 2.87 -23.02 21.41
C ASN A 225 2.95 -24.52 21.08
N PRO A 226 3.17 -25.40 22.09
CA PRO A 226 3.37 -26.84 21.85
C PRO A 226 2.22 -27.53 21.11
N LYS A 227 0.97 -27.09 21.34
CA LYS A 227 -0.21 -27.70 20.69
C LYS A 227 -0.23 -27.38 19.20
N THR A 228 -0.09 -26.11 18.84
CA THR A 228 -0.09 -25.71 17.43
C THR A 228 1.14 -26.23 16.69
N ARG A 229 2.27 -26.43 17.38
CA ARG A 229 3.44 -27.07 16.79
C ARG A 229 3.21 -28.55 16.49
N SER A 230 2.64 -29.32 17.43
CA SER A 230 2.33 -30.73 17.17
C SER A 230 1.32 -30.89 16.02
N ASP A 231 0.31 -30.03 15.96
CA ASP A 231 -0.69 -30.06 14.88
C ASP A 231 -0.04 -29.81 13.51
N LEU A 232 0.98 -28.94 13.44
CA LEU A 232 1.75 -28.70 12.21
C LEU A 232 2.65 -29.89 11.83
N ASP A 233 3.31 -30.49 12.82
CA ASP A 233 4.17 -31.66 12.60
C ASP A 233 3.34 -32.85 12.10
N GLU A 234 2.11 -33.05 12.60
CA GLU A 234 1.16 -34.06 12.13
C GLU A 234 0.73 -33.80 10.67
N GLN A 235 0.34 -32.56 10.33
CA GLN A 235 -0.05 -32.20 8.96
C GLN A 235 1.08 -32.39 7.93
N MET A 236 2.32 -32.08 8.32
CA MET A 236 3.49 -32.27 7.46
C MET A 236 3.77 -33.76 7.20
N ASN A 237 3.63 -34.60 8.24
CA ASN A 237 3.80 -36.04 8.08
C ASN A 237 2.68 -36.67 7.23
N GLU A 238 1.43 -36.21 7.35
CA GLU A 238 0.32 -36.67 6.50
C GLU A 238 0.51 -36.29 5.02
N SER A 239 1.13 -35.14 4.74
CA SER A 239 1.39 -34.72 3.35
C SER A 239 2.53 -35.45 2.66
N ASP A 240 3.48 -36.01 3.41
CA ASP A 240 4.58 -36.81 2.88
C ASP A 240 4.13 -38.24 2.50
N ASP A 241 2.98 -38.69 3.01
CA ASP A 241 2.37 -40.00 2.71
C ASP A 241 1.47 -39.99 1.44
N GLU A 242 1.15 -38.82 0.88
CA GLU A 242 0.51 -38.71 -0.43
C GLU A 242 1.56 -38.75 -1.55
N GLU A 243 1.89 -39.97 -1.99
CA GLU A 243 2.75 -40.23 -3.15
C GLU A 243 2.15 -39.53 -4.40
N ILE A 244 2.72 -38.37 -4.77
CA ILE A 244 2.29 -37.60 -5.95
C ILE A 244 2.47 -38.51 -7.18
N PRO A 245 1.40 -38.90 -7.90
CA PRO A 245 1.54 -39.81 -9.03
C PRO A 245 2.33 -39.08 -10.13
N PHE A 246 3.47 -39.67 -10.52
CA PHE A 246 4.23 -39.20 -11.65
C PHE A 246 3.44 -39.49 -12.93
N VAL A 247 2.71 -38.49 -13.43
CA VAL A 247 2.05 -38.57 -14.74
C VAL A 247 3.06 -38.17 -15.80
N ASP A 248 3.60 -39.17 -16.50
CA ASP A 248 4.40 -38.94 -17.70
C ASP A 248 3.49 -38.45 -18.83
N LEU A 249 3.67 -37.18 -19.23
CA LEU A 249 2.90 -36.52 -20.29
C LEU A 249 3.52 -36.71 -21.69
N THR A 250 4.47 -37.64 -21.87
CA THR A 250 5.13 -37.84 -23.16
C THR A 250 4.46 -38.88 -24.08
N GLU A 251 3.40 -39.55 -23.63
CA GLU A 251 2.59 -40.43 -24.47
C GLU A 251 1.29 -39.76 -24.89
N SER A 252 1.38 -38.88 -25.89
CA SER A 252 0.24 -38.57 -26.75
C SER A 252 0.71 -38.63 -28.21
N GLU A 253 0.36 -39.75 -28.86
CA GLU A 253 0.46 -39.96 -30.31
C GLU A 253 -0.34 -38.93 -31.12
#